data_AF-A0A7X8G0V5-F1
#
_entry.id   AF-A0A7X8G0V5-F1
#
_cell.length_a   1.000
_cell.length_b   1.000
_cell.length_c   1.000
_cell.angle_alpha   90.00
_cell.angle_beta   90.00
_cell.angle_gamma   90.00
#
_symmetry.space_group_name_H-M   'P 1'
#
loop_
_entity.id
_entity.type
_entity.pdbx_description
1 polymer ?
#
loop_
_entity_poly.entity_id
_entity_poly.type
_entity_poly.pdbx_seq_one_letter_code
_entity_poly.pdbx_strand_id
1 'polypeptide(L)'
;MNRYYSKEIAFFNILSTVLNLSLNEYATNFVIDLVELSEKINIEKSEIAENIYKLEKYEILKVKENQNDIITLDFLEYKTKLSEVFTSEEIDEMLMEFDYFIKKYNDLMITNDSKLTPYILKIKNILKEDPNSDLNNIIHEGIANIFVKEIIIILEKKIYNMCEVIDEEDLEIIEVILFCFYNFPKHENPFLVILFLSSVFSYIDEA
;
A
#
# COMPACT_ATOMS: atom_id res chain seq x y z
N MET A 1 17.68 -12.50 -4.78
CA MET A 1 17.62 -11.05 -4.50
C MET A 1 17.90 -10.81 -3.03
N ASN A 2 18.44 -9.66 -2.62
CA ASN A 2 18.60 -9.35 -1.18
C ASN A 2 17.21 -9.06 -0.59
N ARG A 3 16.58 -10.08 -0.01
CA ARG A 3 15.22 -10.09 0.58
C ARG A 3 15.03 -9.16 1.80
N TYR A 4 16.03 -8.34 2.12
CA TYR A 4 16.08 -7.49 3.32
C TYR A 4 15.64 -6.05 3.05
N TYR A 5 14.86 -5.81 1.99
CA TYR A 5 14.40 -4.47 1.63
C TYR A 5 12.88 -4.31 1.74
N SER A 6 12.11 -5.39 1.80
CA SER A 6 10.64 -5.33 1.70
C SER A 6 10.04 -4.50 2.85
N LYS A 7 10.64 -4.52 4.04
CA LYS A 7 10.26 -3.64 5.16
C LYS A 7 10.56 -2.17 4.85
N GLU A 8 11.74 -1.86 4.33
CA GLU A 8 12.13 -0.50 3.98
C GLU A 8 11.31 0.02 2.79
N ILE A 9 10.99 -0.81 1.79
CA ILE A 9 10.09 -0.44 0.70
C ILE A 9 8.66 -0.23 1.22
N ALA A 10 8.19 -1.06 2.15
CA ALA A 10 6.90 -0.84 2.82
C ALA A 10 6.87 0.49 3.55
N PHE A 11 7.96 0.85 4.26
CA PHE A 11 8.10 2.17 4.86
C PHE A 11 8.11 3.29 3.81
N PHE A 12 8.78 3.08 2.66
CA PHE A 12 8.78 4.05 1.58
C PHE A 12 7.37 4.31 1.03
N ASN A 13 6.50 3.28 0.94
CA ASN A 13 5.09 3.47 0.55
C ASN A 13 4.31 4.33 1.56
N ILE A 14 4.50 4.09 2.86
CA ILE A 14 3.92 4.97 3.90
C ILE A 14 4.38 6.40 3.71
N LEU A 15 5.69 6.61 3.51
CA LEU A 15 6.29 7.92 3.33
C LEU A 15 5.75 8.61 2.07
N SER A 16 5.65 7.89 0.96
CA SER A 16 5.18 8.43 -0.32
C SER A 16 3.72 8.85 -0.24
N THR A 17 2.86 8.04 0.38
CA THR A 17 1.45 8.36 0.65
C THR A 17 1.32 9.60 1.53
N VAL A 18 2.11 9.68 2.60
CA VAL A 18 2.06 10.81 3.55
C VAL A 18 2.50 12.11 2.93
N LEU A 19 3.58 12.08 2.15
CA LEU A 19 4.14 13.23 1.42
C LEU A 19 3.40 13.52 0.12
N ASN A 20 2.43 12.69 -0.27
CA ASN A 20 1.68 12.82 -1.52
C ASN A 20 2.61 12.87 -2.74
N LEU A 21 3.63 12.01 -2.76
CA LEU A 21 4.54 11.90 -3.88
C LEU A 21 3.77 11.34 -5.08
N SER A 22 3.70 12.11 -6.17
CA SER A 22 3.17 11.59 -7.43
C SER A 22 4.30 10.99 -8.26
N LEU A 23 4.01 9.90 -8.97
CA LEU A 23 4.95 9.30 -9.92
C LEU A 23 5.44 10.32 -10.96
N ASN A 24 4.70 11.38 -11.29
CA ASN A 24 5.07 12.23 -12.42
C ASN A 24 5.93 13.45 -12.04
N GLU A 25 6.27 13.62 -10.76
CA GLU A 25 6.96 14.81 -10.29
C GLU A 25 8.40 14.50 -9.85
N TYR A 26 9.34 15.34 -10.30
CA TYR A 26 10.70 15.38 -9.76
C TYR A 26 10.63 15.85 -8.32
N ALA A 27 10.64 14.90 -7.40
CA ALA A 27 10.43 15.16 -6.00
C ALA A 27 11.75 15.54 -5.31
N THR A 28 12.12 16.82 -5.40
CA THR A 28 13.35 17.35 -4.78
C THR A 28 13.04 18.24 -3.57
N ASN A 29 13.90 18.19 -2.55
CA ASN A 29 13.88 19.08 -1.38
C ASN A 29 12.60 18.97 -0.54
N PHE A 30 12.13 17.75 -0.30
CA PHE A 30 11.03 17.52 0.64
C PHE A 30 11.52 17.73 2.06
N VAL A 31 11.03 18.78 2.69
CA VAL A 31 11.31 19.04 4.10
C VAL A 31 10.30 18.29 4.94
N ILE A 32 10.80 17.42 5.82
CA ILE A 32 10.01 16.65 6.75
C ILE A 32 10.40 17.00 8.18
N ASP A 33 9.41 17.17 9.04
CA ASP A 33 9.60 17.19 10.49
C ASP A 33 9.35 15.77 11.01
N LEU A 34 10.35 15.16 11.64
CA LEU A 34 10.26 13.79 12.12
C LEU A 34 9.25 13.63 13.27
N VAL A 35 9.00 14.69 14.05
CA VAL A 35 7.99 14.68 15.12
C VAL A 35 6.60 14.67 14.51
N GLU A 36 6.33 15.59 13.58
CA GLU A 36 5.04 15.64 12.88
C GLU A 36 4.77 14.33 12.11
N LEU A 37 5.80 13.82 11.42
CA LEU A 37 5.70 12.56 10.70
C LEU A 37 5.40 11.40 11.66
N SER A 38 6.11 11.33 12.79
CA SER A 38 5.91 10.32 13.84
C SER A 38 4.49 10.32 14.38
N GLU A 39 3.93 11.49 14.68
CA GLU A 39 2.55 11.61 15.15
C GLU A 39 1.54 11.19 14.09
N LYS A 40 1.77 11.60 12.84
CA LYS A 40 0.86 11.35 11.72
C LYS A 40 0.80 9.88 11.32
N ILE A 41 1.95 9.21 11.28
CA ILE A 41 2.01 7.79 10.92
C ILE A 41 1.99 6.88 12.14
N ASN A 42 2.09 7.41 13.36
CA ASN A 42 2.16 6.63 14.60
C ASN A 42 3.23 5.52 14.53
N ILE A 43 4.45 5.92 14.20
CA ILE A 43 5.69 5.12 14.22
C ILE A 43 6.73 5.95 14.99
N GLU A 44 7.58 5.32 15.79
CA GLU A 44 8.56 6.05 16.60
C GLU A 44 9.54 6.86 15.73
N LYS A 45 9.86 8.08 16.19
CA LYS A 45 10.80 8.98 15.50
C LYS A 45 12.15 8.31 15.18
N SER A 46 12.66 7.52 16.12
CA SER A 46 13.89 6.74 15.98
C SER A 46 13.81 5.73 14.83
N GLU A 47 12.69 5.01 14.75
CA GLU A 47 12.45 4.02 13.70
C GLU A 47 12.27 4.67 12.33
N ILE A 48 11.59 5.82 12.26
CA ILE A 48 11.49 6.63 11.03
C ILE A 48 12.88 7.04 10.54
N ALA A 49 13.71 7.59 11.44
CA ALA A 49 15.06 8.00 11.10
C ALA A 49 15.90 6.81 10.61
N GLU A 50 15.82 5.66 11.29
CA GLU A 50 16.52 4.45 10.87
C GLU A 50 16.12 4.00 9.46
N ASN A 51 14.81 3.94 9.16
CA ASN A 51 14.33 3.55 7.84
C ASN A 51 14.77 4.54 6.75
N ILE A 52 14.77 5.86 7.02
CA ILE A 52 15.28 6.88 6.09
C ILE A 52 16.76 6.62 5.76
N TYR A 53 17.59 6.34 6.76
CA TYR A 53 19.01 6.04 6.53
C TYR A 53 19.22 4.75 5.74
N LYS A 54 18.40 3.72 5.96
CA LYS A 54 18.45 2.49 5.16
C LYS A 54 18.05 2.75 3.72
N LEU A 55 16.96 3.50 3.49
CA LEU A 55 16.54 3.91 2.14
C LEU A 55 17.61 4.74 1.42
N GLU A 56 18.32 5.61 2.14
CA GLU A 56 19.48 6.34 1.60
C GLU A 56 20.62 5.41 1.19
N LYS A 57 20.95 4.44 2.05
CA LYS A 57 21.98 3.42 1.76
C LYS A 57 21.63 2.57 0.54
N TYR A 58 20.34 2.37 0.27
CA TYR A 58 19.85 1.64 -0.90
C TYR A 58 19.64 2.54 -2.12
N GLU A 59 20.06 3.80 -2.05
CA GLU A 59 19.98 4.78 -3.14
C GLU A 59 18.54 5.10 -3.58
N ILE A 60 17.54 4.72 -2.76
CA ILE A 60 16.12 5.01 -3.03
C ILE A 60 15.82 6.49 -2.80
N LEU A 61 16.48 7.11 -1.83
CA LEU A 61 16.39 8.53 -1.55
C LEU A 61 17.76 9.10 -1.19
N LYS A 62 17.85 10.42 -1.05
CA LYS A 62 19.05 11.10 -0.54
C LYS A 62 18.69 12.07 0.57
N VAL A 63 19.46 12.07 1.65
CA VAL A 63 19.36 13.04 2.74
C VAL A 63 20.29 14.22 2.42
N LYS A 64 19.71 15.40 2.21
CA LYS A 64 20.49 16.63 1.95
C LYS A 64 20.91 17.32 3.22
N GLU A 65 19.98 17.44 4.15
CA GLU A 65 20.16 18.14 5.43
C GLU A 65 19.45 17.37 6.52
N ASN A 66 20.04 17.33 7.71
CA ASN A 66 19.43 16.80 8.92
C ASN A 66 19.83 17.69 10.10
N GLN A 67 18.88 18.48 10.60
CA GLN A 67 19.09 19.38 11.73
C GLN A 67 17.83 19.45 12.59
N ASN A 68 17.97 19.28 13.91
CA ASN A 68 16.91 19.47 14.90
C ASN A 68 15.58 18.79 14.52
N ASP A 69 15.62 17.49 14.21
CA ASP A 69 14.46 16.68 13.80
C ASP A 69 13.84 17.06 12.44
N ILE A 70 14.43 18.01 11.72
CA ILE A 70 14.04 18.37 10.35
C ILE A 70 15.01 17.70 9.37
N ILE A 71 14.47 16.94 8.42
CA ILE A 71 15.22 16.30 7.35
C ILE A 71 14.78 16.84 5.99
N THR A 72 15.73 17.16 5.12
CA THR A 72 15.48 17.49 3.72
C THR A 72 15.83 16.29 2.85
N LEU A 73 14.82 15.75 2.16
CA LEU A 73 14.92 14.56 1.32
C LEU A 73 14.90 14.90 -0.18
N ASP A 74 15.56 14.06 -0.96
CA ASP A 74 15.54 14.10 -2.43
C ASP A 74 15.25 12.71 -2.99
N PHE A 75 14.32 12.63 -3.94
CA PHE A 75 13.83 11.40 -4.56
C PHE A 75 14.09 11.45 -6.07
N LEU A 76 15.28 11.85 -6.52
CA LEU A 76 15.59 11.92 -7.96
C LEU A 76 15.71 10.54 -8.62
N GLU A 77 16.21 9.53 -7.91
CA GLU A 77 16.53 8.22 -8.48
C GLU A 77 15.62 7.07 -8.02
N TYR A 78 14.66 7.36 -7.12
CA TYR A 78 13.82 6.34 -6.49
C TYR A 78 13.10 5.44 -7.49
N LYS A 79 12.64 5.99 -8.62
CA LYS A 79 11.88 5.21 -9.60
C LYS A 79 12.70 4.10 -10.23
N THR A 80 13.90 4.45 -10.66
CA THR A 80 14.83 3.52 -11.30
C THR A 80 15.19 2.41 -10.32
N LYS A 81 15.52 2.80 -9.08
CA LYS A 81 15.91 1.85 -8.03
C LYS A 81 14.79 0.90 -7.62
N LEU A 82 13.56 1.41 -7.45
CA LEU A 82 12.43 0.54 -7.14
C LEU A 82 12.06 -0.37 -8.31
N SER A 83 12.21 0.06 -9.57
CA SER A 83 11.98 -0.82 -10.72
C SER A 83 13.01 -1.95 -10.85
N GLU A 84 14.20 -1.80 -10.26
CA GLU A 84 15.20 -2.89 -10.18
C GLU A 84 14.83 -3.94 -9.12
N VAL A 85 13.92 -3.62 -8.19
CA VAL A 85 13.51 -4.51 -7.10
C VAL A 85 12.39 -5.46 -7.53
N PHE A 86 11.62 -5.13 -8.57
CA PHE A 86 10.43 -5.90 -8.95
C PHE A 86 10.50 -6.32 -10.42
N THR A 87 10.35 -7.62 -10.71
CA THR A 87 10.29 -8.09 -12.11
C THR A 87 8.84 -8.25 -12.57
N SER A 88 8.56 -7.88 -13.83
CA SER A 88 7.20 -7.92 -14.39
C SER A 88 6.61 -9.33 -14.49
N GLU A 89 7.45 -10.36 -14.66
CA GLU A 89 7.02 -11.75 -14.81
C GLU A 89 6.55 -12.34 -13.47
N GLU A 90 7.19 -11.98 -12.37
CA GLU A 90 6.77 -12.40 -11.01
C GLU A 90 5.42 -11.77 -10.63
N ILE A 91 5.15 -10.54 -11.08
CA ILE A 91 3.94 -9.81 -10.73
C ILE A 91 2.68 -10.51 -11.25
N ASP A 92 2.63 -10.91 -12.53
CA ASP A 92 1.42 -11.47 -13.14
C ASP A 92 0.99 -12.81 -12.53
N GLU A 93 1.95 -13.67 -12.15
CA GLU A 93 1.66 -14.95 -11.48
C GLU A 93 1.16 -14.70 -10.05
N MET A 94 1.77 -13.76 -9.33
CA MET A 94 1.45 -13.47 -7.93
C MET A 94 0.18 -12.64 -7.72
N LEU A 95 -0.31 -11.94 -8.76
CA LEU A 95 -1.62 -11.28 -8.71
C LEU A 95 -2.76 -12.27 -8.40
N MET A 96 -2.60 -13.55 -8.78
CA MET A 96 -3.58 -14.60 -8.48
C MET A 96 -3.55 -15.03 -7.01
N GLU A 97 -2.45 -14.77 -6.30
CA GLU A 97 -2.25 -15.16 -4.90
C GLU A 97 -2.81 -14.15 -3.88
N PHE A 98 -3.26 -12.97 -4.33
CA PHE A 98 -3.82 -11.95 -3.44
C PHE A 98 -5.06 -12.42 -2.67
N ASP A 99 -5.94 -13.19 -3.30
CA ASP A 99 -7.13 -13.72 -2.61
C ASP A 99 -6.73 -14.70 -1.50
N TYR A 100 -5.75 -15.58 -1.76
CA TYR A 100 -5.20 -16.49 -0.75
C TYR A 100 -4.56 -15.69 0.40
N PHE A 101 -3.71 -14.72 0.08
CA PHE A 101 -3.03 -13.88 1.07
C PHE A 101 -4.02 -13.12 1.95
N ILE A 102 -5.02 -12.46 1.36
CA ILE A 102 -6.05 -11.71 2.10
C ILE A 102 -6.89 -12.64 2.98
N LYS A 103 -7.15 -13.89 2.56
CA LYS A 103 -7.84 -14.88 3.39
C LYS A 103 -6.97 -15.37 4.55
N LYS A 104 -5.66 -15.58 4.33
CA LYS A 104 -4.68 -15.95 5.37
C LYS A 104 -4.54 -14.82 6.40
N TYR A 105 -4.51 -13.57 5.94
CA TYR A 105 -4.36 -12.35 6.73
C TYR A 105 -5.63 -11.50 6.69
N ASN A 106 -6.72 -12.04 7.24
CA ASN A 106 -8.05 -11.43 7.19
C ASN A 106 -8.14 -10.08 7.91
N ASP A 107 -7.16 -9.76 8.77
CA ASP A 107 -7.06 -8.48 9.44
C ASP A 107 -6.78 -7.33 8.46
N LEU A 108 -6.31 -7.62 7.24
CA LEU A 108 -6.21 -6.65 6.15
C LEU A 108 -7.58 -6.20 5.62
N MET A 109 -8.61 -7.05 5.72
CA MET A 109 -9.96 -6.74 5.22
C MET A 109 -10.58 -5.57 5.98
N ILE A 110 -11.37 -4.78 5.25
CA ILE A 110 -12.14 -3.69 5.84
C ILE A 110 -13.42 -4.29 6.40
N THR A 111 -13.48 -4.44 7.72
CA THR A 111 -14.64 -4.98 8.40
C THR A 111 -15.41 -3.88 9.14
N ASN A 112 -16.73 -3.92 9.07
CA ASN A 112 -17.65 -3.04 9.81
C ASN A 112 -17.51 -1.53 9.51
N ASP A 113 -17.01 -1.14 8.34
CA ASP A 113 -17.01 0.25 7.92
C ASP A 113 -18.41 0.64 7.38
N SER A 114 -19.01 1.67 7.99
CA SER A 114 -20.25 2.29 7.52
C SER A 114 -20.21 2.73 6.04
N LYS A 115 -19.01 2.99 5.51
CA LYS A 115 -18.77 3.31 4.09
C LYS A 115 -18.80 2.08 3.19
N LEU A 116 -18.56 0.86 3.71
CA LEU A 116 -18.56 -0.38 2.93
C LEU A 116 -20.00 -0.89 2.70
N THR A 117 -20.88 -0.78 3.70
CA THR A 117 -22.26 -1.27 3.67
C THR A 117 -23.06 -0.84 2.42
N PRO A 118 -23.03 0.42 1.96
CA PRO A 118 -23.72 0.84 0.75
C PRO A 118 -23.28 0.06 -0.50
N TYR A 119 -22.00 -0.31 -0.59
CA TYR A 119 -21.47 -1.07 -1.72
C TYR A 119 -21.88 -2.55 -1.67
N ILE A 120 -21.86 -3.15 -0.47
CA ILE A 120 -22.36 -4.52 -0.27
C ILE A 120 -23.82 -4.63 -0.76
N LEU A 121 -24.67 -3.70 -0.34
CA LEU A 121 -26.09 -3.71 -0.73
C LEU A 121 -26.29 -3.49 -2.23
N LYS A 122 -25.57 -2.52 -2.82
CA LYS A 122 -25.65 -2.25 -4.26
C LYS A 122 -25.17 -3.45 -5.07
N ILE A 123 -24.01 -4.03 -4.75
CA ILE A 123 -23.47 -5.20 -5.45
C ILE A 123 -24.41 -6.41 -5.31
N LYS A 124 -24.92 -6.68 -4.10
CA LYS A 124 -25.89 -7.75 -3.87
C LYS A 124 -27.15 -7.58 -4.72
N ASN A 125 -27.67 -6.35 -4.85
CA ASN A 125 -28.84 -6.08 -5.68
C ASN A 125 -28.55 -6.27 -7.18
N ILE A 126 -27.43 -5.74 -7.68
CA ILE A 126 -27.02 -5.89 -9.09
C ILE A 126 -26.88 -7.37 -9.46
N LEU A 127 -26.13 -8.14 -8.66
CA LEU A 127 -25.89 -9.56 -8.93
C LEU A 127 -27.15 -10.43 -8.78
N LYS A 128 -28.13 -9.98 -7.99
CA LYS A 128 -29.43 -10.65 -7.88
C LYS A 128 -30.30 -10.43 -9.11
N GLU A 129 -30.17 -9.28 -9.77
CA GLU A 129 -30.87 -8.97 -11.02
C GLU A 129 -30.19 -9.64 -12.22
N ASP A 130 -28.86 -9.59 -12.29
CA ASP A 130 -28.05 -10.27 -13.30
C ASP A 130 -26.67 -10.67 -12.74
N PRO A 131 -26.39 -11.97 -12.55
CA PRO A 131 -25.12 -12.45 -12.05
C PRO A 131 -23.90 -12.13 -12.93
N ASN A 132 -24.10 -11.77 -14.20
CA ASN A 132 -23.02 -11.44 -15.14
C ASN A 132 -22.84 -9.93 -15.34
N SER A 133 -23.48 -9.11 -14.52
CA SER A 133 -23.40 -7.66 -14.62
C SER A 133 -21.97 -7.15 -14.40
N ASP A 134 -21.60 -6.12 -15.17
CA ASP A 134 -20.34 -5.42 -15.02
C ASP A 134 -20.34 -4.60 -13.71
N LEU A 135 -19.38 -4.92 -12.82
CA LEU A 135 -19.21 -4.25 -11.54
C LEU A 135 -18.10 -3.17 -11.55
N ASN A 136 -17.43 -2.91 -12.68
CA ASN A 136 -16.26 -2.03 -12.73
C ASN A 136 -16.54 -0.62 -12.16
N ASN A 137 -17.67 -0.02 -12.55
CA ASN A 137 -18.04 1.31 -12.05
C ASN A 137 -18.21 1.34 -10.53
N ILE A 138 -18.90 0.34 -9.96
CA ILE A 138 -19.14 0.29 -8.52
C ILE A 138 -17.87 -0.06 -7.73
N ILE A 139 -16.98 -0.87 -8.31
CA ILE A 139 -15.67 -1.17 -7.75
C ILE A 139 -14.81 0.10 -7.71
N HIS A 140 -14.68 0.83 -8.82
CA HIS A 140 -13.91 2.07 -8.87
C HIS A 140 -14.43 3.11 -7.88
N GLU A 141 -15.76 3.31 -7.81
CA GLU A 141 -16.39 4.19 -6.83
C GLU A 141 -16.14 3.73 -5.39
N GLY A 142 -16.23 2.42 -5.13
CA GLY A 142 -15.97 1.81 -3.83
C GLY A 142 -14.55 2.08 -3.36
N ILE A 143 -13.57 1.79 -4.22
CA ILE A 143 -12.17 1.98 -3.91
C ILE A 143 -11.84 3.46 -3.67
N ALA A 144 -12.39 4.35 -4.50
CA ALA A 144 -12.19 5.79 -4.36
C ALA A 144 -12.67 6.31 -2.99
N ASN A 145 -13.83 5.84 -2.53
CA ASN A 145 -14.49 6.35 -1.32
C ASN A 145 -14.05 5.68 -0.02
N ILE A 146 -13.68 4.40 -0.08
CA ILE A 146 -13.30 3.62 1.11
C ILE A 146 -11.82 3.82 1.42
N PHE A 147 -10.95 3.62 0.44
CA PHE A 147 -9.50 3.74 0.62
C PHE A 147 -9.06 5.21 0.52
N VAL A 148 -9.59 6.04 1.41
CA VAL A 148 -9.07 7.40 1.62
C VAL A 148 -7.65 7.33 2.22
N LYS A 149 -6.93 8.46 2.20
CA LYS A 149 -5.52 8.52 2.60
C LYS A 149 -5.27 7.90 3.98
N GLU A 150 -6.15 8.14 4.93
CA GLU A 150 -6.04 7.60 6.29
C GLU A 150 -6.13 6.07 6.32
N ILE A 151 -7.03 5.49 5.52
CA ILE A 151 -7.20 4.04 5.41
C ILE A 151 -6.03 3.39 4.68
N ILE A 152 -5.52 4.04 3.62
CA ILE A 152 -4.31 3.58 2.92
C ILE A 152 -3.12 3.53 3.88
N ILE A 153 -2.89 4.59 4.67
CA ILE A 153 -1.80 4.60 5.66
C ILE A 153 -1.96 3.46 6.67
N ILE A 154 -3.18 3.20 7.16
CA ILE A 154 -3.43 2.07 8.08
C ILE A 154 -3.06 0.73 7.42
N LEU A 155 -3.45 0.54 6.15
CA LEU A 155 -3.16 -0.67 5.39
C LEU A 155 -1.66 -0.85 5.13
N GLU A 156 -0.98 0.19 4.66
CA GLU A 156 0.47 0.19 4.44
C GLU A 156 1.24 -0.09 5.73
N LYS A 157 0.78 0.43 6.87
CA LYS A 157 1.35 0.11 8.18
C LYS A 157 1.19 -1.35 8.59
N LYS A 158 0.03 -1.97 8.30
CA LYS A 158 -0.15 -3.41 8.55
C LYS A 158 0.87 -4.20 7.74
N ILE A 159 1.00 -3.90 6.44
CA ILE A 159 1.98 -4.52 5.55
C ILE A 159 3.41 -4.32 6.07
N TYR A 160 3.78 -3.09 6.44
CA TYR A 160 5.08 -2.77 7.03
C TYR A 160 5.42 -3.62 8.27
N ASN A 161 4.45 -3.79 9.18
CA ASN A 161 4.63 -4.60 10.37
C ASN A 161 4.71 -6.10 10.05
N MET A 162 4.02 -6.56 9.01
CA MET A 162 4.05 -7.97 8.58
C MET A 162 5.43 -8.38 8.05
N CYS A 163 6.16 -7.47 7.39
CA CYS A 163 7.48 -7.75 6.81
C CYS A 163 8.51 -8.31 7.80
N GLU A 164 8.33 -8.14 9.12
CA GLU A 164 9.27 -8.66 10.13
C GLU A 164 9.03 -10.12 10.54
N VAL A 165 7.80 -10.61 10.36
CA VAL A 165 7.33 -11.85 11.01
C VAL A 165 6.79 -12.87 10.03
N ILE A 166 6.57 -12.46 8.78
CA ILE A 166 5.94 -13.30 7.76
C ILE A 166 6.92 -14.31 7.17
N ASP A 167 6.38 -15.41 6.65
CA ASP A 167 7.20 -16.42 5.97
C ASP A 167 7.68 -15.92 4.59
N GLU A 168 8.69 -16.61 4.04
CA GLU A 168 9.35 -16.18 2.80
C GLU A 168 8.42 -16.20 1.58
N GLU A 169 7.50 -17.16 1.51
CA GLU A 169 6.54 -17.30 0.41
C GLU A 169 5.56 -16.12 0.38
N ASP A 170 5.03 -15.75 1.54
CA ASP A 170 4.14 -14.60 1.65
C ASP A 170 4.86 -13.24 1.53
N LEU A 171 6.16 -13.19 1.85
CA LEU A 171 6.97 -11.98 1.69
C LEU A 171 7.06 -11.59 0.21
N GLU A 172 7.17 -12.56 -0.69
CA GLU A 172 7.14 -12.34 -2.13
C GLU A 172 5.78 -11.72 -2.55
N ILE A 173 4.67 -12.13 -1.93
CA ILE A 173 3.34 -11.54 -2.19
C ILE A 173 3.31 -10.08 -1.71
N ILE A 174 3.87 -9.80 -0.54
CA ILE A 174 4.01 -8.42 -0.04
C ILE A 174 4.79 -7.56 -1.03
N GLU A 175 5.89 -8.06 -1.59
CA GLU A 175 6.68 -7.31 -2.57
C GLU A 175 5.83 -6.90 -3.78
N VAL A 176 4.99 -7.81 -4.28
CA VAL A 176 4.06 -7.50 -5.38
C VAL A 176 2.98 -6.51 -4.95
N ILE A 177 2.46 -6.61 -3.72
CA ILE A 177 1.53 -5.61 -3.17
C ILE A 177 2.19 -4.22 -3.14
N LEU A 178 3.44 -4.13 -2.69
CA LEU A 178 4.20 -2.88 -2.64
C LEU A 178 4.45 -2.32 -4.04
N PHE A 179 4.75 -3.18 -5.01
CA PHE A 179 4.82 -2.80 -6.42
C PHE A 179 3.49 -2.25 -6.93
N CYS A 180 2.36 -2.87 -6.56
CA CYS A 180 1.04 -2.40 -6.97
C CYS A 180 0.75 -1.00 -6.44
N PHE A 181 1.03 -0.74 -5.16
CA PHE A 181 0.92 0.61 -4.57
C PHE A 181 1.78 1.63 -5.28
N TYR A 182 2.96 1.19 -5.72
CA TYR A 182 3.90 2.06 -6.39
C TYR A 182 3.49 2.41 -7.83
N ASN A 183 3.01 1.45 -8.63
CA ASN A 183 2.85 1.64 -10.08
C ASN A 183 1.44 1.99 -10.54
N PHE A 184 0.41 1.63 -9.76
CA PHE A 184 -0.97 1.76 -10.22
C PHE A 184 -1.68 2.89 -9.48
N PRO A 185 -2.49 3.71 -10.19
CA PRO A 185 -3.38 4.62 -9.52
C PRO A 185 -4.35 3.81 -8.66
N LYS A 186 -4.78 4.42 -7.55
CA LYS A 186 -5.56 3.73 -6.51
C LYS A 186 -6.73 2.87 -7.02
N HIS A 187 -7.49 3.36 -8.00
CA HIS A 187 -8.68 2.68 -8.52
C HIS A 187 -8.37 1.55 -9.51
N GLU A 188 -7.14 1.48 -10.03
CA GLU A 188 -6.65 0.42 -10.92
C GLU A 188 -5.67 -0.52 -10.21
N ASN A 189 -5.37 -0.27 -8.93
CA ASN A 189 -4.45 -1.08 -8.14
C ASN A 189 -5.06 -2.47 -7.89
N PRO A 190 -4.47 -3.56 -8.44
CA PRO A 190 -5.05 -4.89 -8.37
C PRO A 190 -5.25 -5.40 -6.94
N PHE A 191 -4.31 -5.08 -6.03
CA PHE A 191 -4.44 -5.45 -4.62
C PHE A 191 -5.64 -4.77 -3.96
N LEU A 192 -5.82 -3.47 -4.18
CA LEU A 192 -6.97 -2.73 -3.63
C LEU A 192 -8.30 -3.21 -4.21
N VAL A 193 -8.32 -3.60 -5.49
CA VAL A 193 -9.50 -4.21 -6.13
C VAL A 193 -9.87 -5.52 -5.46
N ILE A 194 -8.91 -6.44 -5.32
CA ILE A 194 -9.17 -7.74 -4.70
C ILE A 194 -9.54 -7.54 -3.22
N LEU A 195 -8.82 -6.70 -2.48
CA LEU A 195 -9.14 -6.39 -1.09
C LEU A 195 -10.55 -5.81 -0.91
N PHE A 196 -10.97 -4.91 -1.79
CA PHE A 196 -12.34 -4.37 -1.80
C PHE A 196 -13.36 -5.48 -2.01
N LEU A 197 -13.17 -6.32 -3.04
CA LEU A 197 -14.09 -7.39 -3.39
C LEU A 197 -14.16 -8.44 -2.29
N SER A 198 -13.01 -8.89 -1.75
CA SER A 198 -12.98 -9.83 -0.63
C SER A 198 -13.65 -9.25 0.61
N SER A 199 -13.48 -7.96 0.88
CA SER A 199 -14.19 -7.27 1.96
C SER A 199 -15.70 -7.16 1.72
N VAL A 200 -16.15 -7.04 0.47
CA VAL A 200 -17.59 -7.01 0.15
C VAL A 200 -18.20 -8.41 0.26
N PHE A 201 -17.56 -9.41 -0.37
CA PHE A 201 -18.11 -10.75 -0.50
C PHE A 201 -18.08 -11.54 0.81
N SER A 202 -17.15 -11.26 1.72
CA SER A 202 -17.17 -11.83 3.08
C SER A 202 -18.50 -11.58 3.81
N TYR A 203 -19.19 -10.48 3.53
CA TYR A 203 -20.52 -10.17 4.08
C TYR A 203 -21.69 -10.66 3.24
N ILE A 204 -21.46 -10.98 1.96
CA ILE A 204 -22.51 -11.52 1.09
C ILE A 204 -22.72 -13.01 1.37
N ASP A 205 -21.65 -13.75 1.65
CA ASP A 205 -21.70 -15.19 1.95
C ASP A 205 -22.24 -15.50 3.36
N GLU A 206 -22.27 -14.51 4.26
CA GLU A 206 -22.82 -14.62 5.62
C GLU A 206 -24.33 -14.34 5.74
N ALA A 207 -25.05 -13.99 4.65
CA ALA A 207 -26.45 -13.52 4.67
C ALA A 207 -27.39 -14.11 3.61
#